data_AF-A0A1Z5L931-F1
#
_entry.id   AF-A0A1Z5L931-F1
#
_cell.length_a   1.000
_cell.length_b   1.000
_cell.length_c   1.000
_cell.angle_alpha   90.00
_cell.angle_beta   90.00
_cell.angle_gamma   90.00
#
_symmetry.space_group_name_H-M   'P 1'
#
loop_
_entity.id
_entity.type
_entity.pdbx_description
1 polymer ?
#
loop_
_entity_poly.entity_id
_entity_poly.type
_entity_poly.pdbx_seq_one_letter_code
_entity_poly.pdbx_strand_id
1 'polypeptide(L)'
;MDHNELEGLPSRFRSSNPHLNEVYLGDNPWQCIRQQSDPLHSWVALQKEGAAVAVPDAEAATCSSPPEAVGQIIFLYSYELCRRCSCVVRGGNLKFEVNCSSTNMRELPPRLPPGTQAVTLTHNHITTLSLPSDNEGWEEVLALDLDHNAVSDPVQVDPVKLSRNFGSLLELRLRFNRL
;
A
#
# COMPACT_ATOMS: atom_id res chain seq x y z
N MET A 1 20.26 -9.86 3.88
CA MET A 1 20.71 -8.96 4.97
C MET A 1 19.82 -9.19 6.19
N ASP A 2 19.24 -10.37 6.32
CA ASP A 2 18.47 -10.81 7.48
C ASP A 2 19.41 -11.22 8.61
N HIS A 3 18.90 -11.23 9.84
CA HIS A 3 19.67 -11.58 11.04
C HIS A 3 20.91 -10.70 11.26
N ASN A 4 20.77 -9.38 11.08
CA ASN A 4 21.83 -8.39 11.35
C ASN A 4 21.36 -7.35 12.38
N GLU A 5 22.16 -6.31 12.59
CA GLU A 5 21.88 -5.21 13.52
C GLU A 5 21.44 -3.92 12.79
N LEU A 6 20.72 -4.06 11.67
CA LEU A 6 20.23 -2.89 10.93
C LEU A 6 19.04 -2.24 11.64
N GLU A 7 19.21 -0.97 11.97
CA GLU A 7 18.15 -0.16 12.59
C GLU A 7 17.33 0.64 11.56
N GLY A 8 17.84 0.81 10.34
CA GLY A 8 17.19 1.56 9.28
C GLY A 8 17.89 1.33 7.94
N LEU A 9 17.18 1.55 6.83
CA LEU A 9 17.81 1.43 5.52
C LEU A 9 18.70 2.65 5.26
N PRO A 10 19.95 2.45 4.79
CA PRO A 10 20.81 3.57 4.42
C PRO A 10 20.16 4.45 3.36
N SER A 11 20.26 5.76 3.53
CA SER A 11 19.98 6.72 2.46
C SER A 11 20.72 6.30 1.20
N ARG A 12 20.02 6.20 0.06
CA ARG A 12 20.58 5.77 -1.24
C ARG A 12 20.91 4.28 -1.38
N PHE A 13 20.35 3.40 -0.53
CA PHE A 13 20.53 1.95 -0.63
C PHE A 13 20.41 1.39 -2.05
N ARG A 14 19.38 1.80 -2.82
CA ARG A 14 19.16 1.36 -4.20
C ARG A 14 20.27 1.81 -5.16
N SER A 15 20.66 3.09 -5.11
CA SER A 15 21.67 3.61 -6.05
C SER A 15 23.08 3.15 -5.73
N SER A 16 23.35 2.79 -4.47
CA SER A 16 24.58 2.10 -4.08
C SER A 16 24.62 0.63 -4.51
N ASN A 17 23.46 0.00 -4.75
CA ASN A 17 23.34 -1.41 -5.09
C ASN A 17 22.51 -1.62 -6.38
N PRO A 18 22.98 -1.14 -7.54
CA PRO A 18 22.18 -1.12 -8.78
C PRO A 18 21.94 -2.51 -9.39
N HIS A 19 22.71 -3.53 -8.97
CA HIS A 19 22.60 -4.91 -9.48
C HIS A 19 21.88 -5.85 -8.51
N LEU A 20 21.31 -5.32 -7.42
CA LEU A 20 20.61 -6.14 -6.44
C LEU A 20 19.30 -6.66 -7.06
N ASN A 21 19.12 -7.98 -7.04
CA ASN A 21 17.87 -8.61 -7.47
C ASN A 21 16.98 -8.94 -6.27
N GLU A 22 17.60 -9.33 -5.15
CA GLU A 22 16.92 -9.78 -3.94
C GLU A 22 17.63 -9.25 -2.70
N VAL A 23 16.86 -8.93 -1.65
CA VAL A 23 17.34 -8.57 -0.32
C VAL A 23 16.48 -9.23 0.73
N TYR A 24 17.13 -9.76 1.77
CA TYR A 24 16.46 -10.27 2.96
C TYR A 24 16.59 -9.22 4.07
N LEU A 25 15.49 -8.87 4.74
CA LEU A 25 15.38 -7.77 5.72
C LEU A 25 14.77 -8.20 7.07
N GLY A 26 14.38 -9.47 7.21
CA GLY A 26 13.87 -10.04 8.46
C GLY A 26 14.91 -10.01 9.58
N ASP A 27 14.44 -10.16 10.82
CA ASP A 27 15.30 -10.35 12.00
C ASP A 27 16.39 -9.28 12.16
N ASN A 28 16.00 -8.01 11.96
CA ASN A 28 16.82 -6.84 12.21
C ASN A 28 16.11 -5.89 13.20
N PRO A 29 16.84 -5.13 14.04
CA PRO A 29 16.28 -4.25 15.05
C PRO A 29 15.74 -2.92 14.47
N TRP A 30 14.80 -3.00 13.52
CA TRP A 30 14.29 -1.84 12.80
C TRP A 30 13.69 -0.78 13.74
N GLN A 31 14.23 0.44 13.68
CA GLN A 31 13.71 1.62 14.34
C GLN A 31 12.77 2.36 13.40
N CYS A 32 11.48 2.11 13.56
CA CYS A 32 10.47 2.66 12.67
C CYS A 32 10.14 4.11 13.04
N ILE A 33 10.21 5.00 12.04
CA ILE A 33 9.89 6.42 12.22
C ILE A 33 8.62 6.77 11.45
N ARG A 34 7.75 7.58 12.06
CA ARG A 34 6.55 8.10 11.39
C ARG A 34 6.86 9.44 10.72
N GLN A 35 7.67 9.39 9.67
CA GLN A 35 8.00 10.58 8.86
C GLN A 35 7.92 10.26 7.37
N GLN A 36 7.36 11.18 6.58
CA GLN A 36 7.25 11.01 5.12
C GLN A 36 8.62 10.94 4.41
N SER A 37 9.68 11.44 5.05
CA SER A 37 11.06 11.37 4.57
C SER A 37 11.76 10.05 4.90
N ASP A 38 11.04 9.04 5.38
CA ASP A 38 11.61 7.72 5.66
C ASP A 38 12.24 7.14 4.38
N PRO A 39 13.55 6.81 4.39
CA PRO A 39 14.21 6.15 3.26
C PRO A 39 13.52 4.85 2.83
N LEU A 40 12.86 4.13 3.75
CA LEU A 40 12.07 2.93 3.45
C LEU A 40 10.91 3.25 2.52
N HIS A 41 10.13 4.30 2.83
CA HIS A 41 9.02 4.75 2.01
C HIS A 41 9.48 5.10 0.59
N SER A 42 10.57 5.87 0.48
CA SER A 42 11.16 6.22 -0.81
C SER A 42 11.65 4.97 -1.57
N TRP A 43 12.23 4.01 -0.87
CA TRP A 43 12.73 2.79 -1.48
C TRP A 43 11.62 1.87 -2.00
N VAL A 44 10.50 1.75 -1.28
CA VAL A 44 9.31 1.02 -1.74
C VAL A 44 8.69 1.72 -2.96
N ALA A 45 8.56 3.05 -2.94
CA ALA A 45 8.05 3.81 -4.07
C ALA A 45 8.92 3.69 -5.35
N LEU A 46 10.21 3.37 -5.20
CA LEU A 46 11.15 3.14 -6.31
C LEU A 46 11.08 1.72 -6.90
N GLN A 47 10.20 0.85 -6.39
CA GLN A 47 10.04 -0.52 -6.90
C GLN A 47 9.21 -0.63 -8.18
N LYS A 48 8.82 0.49 -8.79
CA LYS A 48 8.05 0.50 -10.04
C LYS A 48 8.76 -0.31 -11.13
N GLU A 49 7.95 -1.03 -11.92
CA GLU A 49 8.28 -2.24 -12.68
C GLU A 49 9.61 -2.24 -13.48
N GLY A 50 10.20 -3.44 -13.62
CA GLY A 50 11.29 -3.76 -14.56
C GLY A 50 12.68 -3.91 -13.95
N ALA A 51 12.90 -3.41 -12.73
CA ALA A 51 14.15 -3.56 -11.99
C ALA A 51 13.95 -3.73 -10.47
N ALA A 52 12.73 -4.10 -10.04
CA ALA A 52 12.35 -4.20 -8.64
C ALA A 52 13.25 -5.19 -7.89
N VAL A 53 13.67 -4.80 -6.69
CA VAL A 53 14.40 -5.65 -5.76
C VAL A 53 13.37 -6.47 -4.99
N ALA A 54 13.42 -7.79 -5.14
CA ALA A 54 12.59 -8.69 -4.37
C ALA A 54 13.04 -8.70 -2.89
N VAL A 55 12.07 -8.76 -1.99
CA VAL A 55 12.21 -8.89 -0.54
C VAL A 55 11.49 -10.17 -0.09
N PRO A 56 12.11 -11.36 -0.26
CA PRO A 56 11.43 -12.63 -0.02
C PRO A 56 10.85 -12.78 1.39
N ASP A 57 11.45 -12.12 2.38
CA ASP A 57 11.08 -12.14 3.80
C ASP A 57 10.39 -10.85 4.27
N ALA A 58 9.71 -10.12 3.36
CA ALA A 58 9.07 -8.84 3.67
C ALA A 58 8.09 -8.90 4.85
N GLU A 59 7.43 -10.04 5.06
CA GLU A 59 6.50 -10.28 6.18
C GLU A 59 7.23 -10.36 7.54
N ALA A 60 8.51 -10.76 7.55
CA ALA A 60 9.33 -10.86 8.75
C ALA A 60 10.10 -9.56 9.06
N ALA A 61 10.12 -8.59 8.14
CA ALA A 61 10.73 -7.29 8.35
C ALA A 61 9.81 -6.39 9.21
N THR A 62 9.94 -6.52 10.53
CA THR A 62 9.09 -5.82 11.51
C THR A 62 9.85 -4.85 12.42
N CYS A 63 9.17 -3.79 12.86
CA CYS A 63 9.70 -2.82 13.80
C CYS A 63 10.08 -3.47 15.14
N SER A 64 11.26 -3.11 15.64
CA SER A 64 11.70 -3.39 17.02
C SER A 64 11.55 -2.17 17.93
N SER A 65 11.41 -0.96 17.37
CA SER A 65 11.06 0.25 18.10
C SER A 65 10.33 1.25 17.18
N PRO A 66 9.62 2.26 17.74
CA PRO A 66 9.33 2.48 19.16
C PRO A 66 8.36 1.42 19.74
N PRO A 67 8.13 1.35 21.07
CA PRO A 67 7.31 0.30 21.70
C PRO A 67 5.92 0.12 21.09
N GLU A 68 5.26 1.20 20.68
CA GLU A 68 3.94 1.15 20.03
C GLU A 68 3.95 0.55 18.62
N ALA A 69 5.13 0.44 18.01
CA ALA A 69 5.34 -0.08 16.67
C ALA A 69 5.78 -1.55 16.66
N VAL A 70 6.18 -2.11 17.80
CA VAL A 70 6.82 -3.43 17.86
C VAL A 70 5.97 -4.49 17.15
N GLY A 71 6.60 -5.21 16.22
CA GLY A 71 5.97 -6.26 15.43
C GLY A 71 5.18 -5.76 14.20
N GLN A 72 5.05 -4.45 13.98
CA GLN A 72 4.45 -3.93 12.76
C GLN A 72 5.41 -4.01 11.58
N ILE A 73 4.90 -4.26 10.38
CA ILE A 73 5.72 -4.38 9.16
C ILE A 73 6.31 -3.01 8.81
N ILE A 74 7.63 -2.96 8.62
CA ILE A 74 8.36 -1.70 8.41
C ILE A 74 7.87 -0.90 7.20
N PHE A 75 7.41 -1.59 6.15
CA PHE A 75 6.90 -0.96 4.92
C PHE A 75 5.52 -0.32 5.09
N LEU A 76 4.78 -0.67 6.14
CA LEU A 76 3.41 -0.24 6.37
C LEU A 76 3.28 0.77 7.51
N TYR A 77 4.30 0.88 8.36
CA TYR A 77 4.24 1.68 9.59
C TYR A 77 3.98 3.18 9.36
N SER A 78 4.50 3.74 8.28
CA SER A 78 4.31 5.17 7.95
C SER A 78 2.91 5.52 7.45
N TYR A 79 2.06 4.53 7.17
CA TYR A 79 0.73 4.75 6.60
C TYR A 79 -0.35 4.82 7.68
N GLU A 80 -0.86 6.03 7.91
CA GLU A 80 -1.99 6.25 8.84
C GLU A 80 -3.23 5.42 8.48
N LEU A 81 -3.43 5.10 7.19
CA LEU A 81 -4.49 4.21 6.72
C LEU A 81 -4.42 2.83 7.42
N CYS A 82 -3.21 2.28 7.56
CA CYS A 82 -2.96 0.96 8.12
C CYS A 82 -3.11 0.90 9.65
N ARG A 83 -3.41 2.03 10.30
CA ARG A 83 -3.82 2.06 11.71
C ARG A 83 -5.32 1.80 11.89
N ARG A 84 -6.11 2.02 10.84
CA ARG A 84 -7.57 1.87 10.83
C ARG A 84 -8.03 0.70 9.96
N CYS A 85 -7.16 0.24 9.08
CA CYS A 85 -7.39 -0.84 8.13
C CYS A 85 -6.39 -1.97 8.37
N SER A 86 -6.72 -3.17 7.87
CA SER A 86 -5.77 -4.26 7.77
C SER A 86 -4.96 -4.09 6.49
N CYS A 87 -3.67 -3.82 6.64
CA CYS A 87 -2.71 -3.79 5.53
C CYS A 87 -1.75 -4.97 5.68
N VAL A 88 -1.47 -5.64 4.59
CA VAL A 88 -0.54 -6.77 4.56
C VAL A 88 0.33 -6.69 3.31
N VAL A 89 1.55 -7.19 3.42
CA VAL A 89 2.39 -7.48 2.25
C VAL A 89 2.14 -8.94 1.85
N ARG A 90 2.16 -9.22 0.54
CA ARG A 90 2.00 -10.56 -0.03
C ARG A 90 3.19 -10.90 -0.91
N GLY A 91 3.91 -11.93 -0.48
CA GLY A 91 5.04 -12.48 -1.21
C GLY A 91 6.23 -11.53 -1.30
N GLY A 92 7.27 -11.98 -2.00
CA GLY A 92 8.57 -11.33 -2.00
C GLY A 92 8.70 -10.09 -2.88
N ASN A 93 7.64 -9.53 -3.44
CA ASN A 93 7.75 -8.43 -4.42
C ASN A 93 7.12 -7.13 -3.92
N LEU A 94 7.01 -6.95 -2.60
CA LEU A 94 6.42 -5.76 -1.96
C LEU A 94 5.05 -5.39 -2.55
N LYS A 95 4.21 -6.41 -2.77
CA LYS A 95 2.83 -6.25 -3.19
C LYS A 95 1.95 -6.15 -1.97
N PHE A 96 1.08 -5.14 -1.92
CA PHE A 96 0.25 -4.90 -0.73
C PHE A 96 -1.22 -5.17 -1.00
N GLU A 97 -1.91 -5.65 0.02
CA GLU A 97 -3.36 -5.75 0.08
C GLU A 97 -3.86 -4.86 1.22
N VAL A 98 -4.87 -4.05 0.94
CA VAL A 98 -5.47 -3.13 1.90
C VAL A 98 -6.93 -3.48 2.10
N ASN A 99 -7.32 -3.78 3.32
CA ASN A 99 -8.71 -4.05 3.70
C ASN A 99 -9.20 -3.04 4.75
N CYS A 100 -10.10 -2.19 4.30
CA CYS A 100 -10.73 -1.11 5.05
C CYS A 100 -12.25 -1.33 5.18
N SER A 101 -12.71 -2.58 5.17
CA SER A 101 -14.14 -2.89 5.26
C SER A 101 -14.74 -2.46 6.61
N SER A 102 -15.98 -1.98 6.60
CA SER A 102 -16.71 -1.61 7.83
C SER A 102 -16.03 -0.54 8.70
N THR A 103 -15.33 0.42 8.08
CA THR A 103 -14.60 1.49 8.77
C THR A 103 -15.31 2.85 8.71
N ASN A 104 -16.57 2.86 8.26
CA ASN A 104 -17.44 4.04 8.09
C ASN A 104 -16.88 5.09 7.10
N MET A 105 -16.07 4.67 6.13
CA MET A 105 -15.51 5.58 5.13
C MET A 105 -16.59 6.17 4.23
N ARG A 106 -16.42 7.44 3.84
CA ARG A 106 -17.33 8.15 2.91
C ARG A 106 -16.67 8.50 1.57
N GLU A 107 -15.35 8.41 1.54
CA GLU A 107 -14.50 8.78 0.41
C GLU A 107 -13.40 7.73 0.31
N LEU A 108 -12.77 7.62 -0.86
CA LEU A 108 -11.60 6.79 -1.05
C LEU A 108 -10.44 7.33 -0.20
N PRO A 109 -9.61 6.46 0.41
CA PRO A 109 -8.44 6.92 1.16
C PRO A 109 -7.48 7.70 0.23
N PRO A 110 -6.84 8.78 0.73
CA PRO A 110 -5.95 9.59 -0.07
C PRO A 110 -4.74 8.78 -0.55
N ARG A 111 -3.96 8.22 0.38
CA ARG A 111 -2.76 7.46 0.03
C ARG A 111 -2.92 5.98 0.37
N LEU A 112 -2.39 5.15 -0.51
CA LEU A 112 -2.17 3.73 -0.31
C LEU A 112 -0.65 3.48 -0.23
N PRO A 113 -0.20 2.37 0.40
CA PRO A 113 1.16 1.89 0.19
C PRO A 113 1.46 1.71 -1.31
N PRO A 114 2.56 2.27 -1.88
CA PRO A 114 3.00 1.99 -3.24
C PRO A 114 3.18 0.49 -3.43
N GLY A 115 2.81 -0.04 -4.60
CA GLY A 115 2.69 -1.48 -4.81
C GLY A 115 1.40 -2.13 -4.28
N THR A 116 0.40 -1.35 -3.85
CA THR A 116 -0.93 -1.90 -3.50
C THR A 116 -1.60 -2.47 -4.74
N GLN A 117 -1.96 -3.75 -4.70
CA GLN A 117 -2.57 -4.47 -5.82
C GLN A 117 -4.08 -4.66 -5.62
N ALA A 118 -4.52 -4.80 -4.38
CA ALA A 118 -5.91 -5.05 -4.04
C ALA A 118 -6.38 -4.15 -2.89
N VAL A 119 -7.55 -3.53 -3.08
CA VAL A 119 -8.19 -2.67 -2.09
C VAL A 119 -9.61 -3.14 -1.84
N THR A 120 -9.92 -3.49 -0.59
CA THR A 120 -11.26 -3.89 -0.14
C THR A 120 -11.86 -2.81 0.74
N LEU A 121 -12.94 -2.20 0.28
CA LEU A 121 -13.65 -1.08 0.93
C LEU A 121 -15.13 -1.43 1.16
N THR A 122 -15.44 -2.71 1.34
CA THR A 122 -16.83 -3.19 1.46
C THR A 122 -17.52 -2.66 2.71
N HIS A 123 -18.85 -2.56 2.67
CA HIS A 123 -19.67 -2.19 3.84
C HIS A 123 -19.28 -0.83 4.44
N ASN A 124 -19.09 0.17 3.58
CA ASN A 124 -18.80 1.54 3.97
C ASN A 124 -19.94 2.48 3.48
N HIS A 125 -19.68 3.78 3.46
CA HIS A 125 -20.60 4.82 3.05
C HIS A 125 -20.04 5.64 1.88
N ILE A 126 -19.19 5.02 1.05
CA ILE A 126 -18.52 5.70 -0.06
C ILE A 126 -19.56 6.07 -1.11
N THR A 127 -19.58 7.35 -1.50
CA THR A 127 -20.54 7.88 -2.48
C THR A 127 -19.91 8.21 -3.83
N THR A 128 -18.59 8.24 -3.91
CA THR A 128 -17.85 8.69 -5.09
C THR A 128 -16.57 7.89 -5.33
N LEU A 129 -16.23 7.67 -6.60
CA LEU A 129 -14.96 7.08 -7.06
C LEU A 129 -13.92 8.15 -7.44
N SER A 130 -14.18 9.41 -7.14
CA SER A 130 -13.19 10.47 -7.33
C SER A 130 -11.99 10.23 -6.43
N LEU A 131 -10.80 10.13 -7.03
CA LEU A 131 -9.56 10.08 -6.27
C LEU A 131 -9.26 11.46 -5.65
N PRO A 132 -8.72 11.50 -4.41
CA PRO A 132 -8.21 12.73 -3.81
C PRO A 132 -7.05 13.33 -4.62
N SER A 133 -6.74 14.61 -4.43
CA SER A 133 -5.60 15.27 -5.10
C SER A 133 -4.24 14.62 -4.81
N ASP A 134 -4.18 13.94 -3.67
CA ASP A 134 -3.04 13.18 -3.19
C ASP A 134 -3.47 11.71 -3.21
N ASN A 135 -3.19 11.04 -4.33
CA ASN A 135 -3.68 9.70 -4.68
C ASN A 135 -2.54 8.68 -4.87
N GLU A 136 -1.43 8.85 -4.17
CA GLU A 136 -0.28 7.94 -4.25
C GLU A 136 -0.69 6.48 -3.97
N GLY A 137 -0.18 5.56 -4.79
CA GLY A 137 -0.37 4.12 -4.68
C GLY A 137 -1.62 3.59 -5.38
N TRP A 138 -2.54 4.47 -5.82
CA TRP A 138 -3.73 4.06 -6.57
C TRP A 138 -3.42 3.62 -8.01
N GLU A 139 -2.30 4.07 -8.58
CA GLU A 139 -1.92 3.79 -9.95
C GLU A 139 -1.58 2.31 -10.23
N GLU A 140 -1.25 1.55 -9.18
CA GLU A 140 -0.90 0.13 -9.26
C GLU A 140 -2.05 -0.82 -8.87
N VAL A 141 -3.20 -0.28 -8.44
CA VAL A 141 -4.33 -1.09 -7.99
C VAL A 141 -4.93 -1.86 -9.16
N LEU A 142 -4.96 -3.18 -9.01
CA LEU A 142 -5.52 -4.12 -9.99
C LEU A 142 -6.94 -4.54 -9.64
N ALA A 143 -7.27 -4.62 -8.35
CA ALA A 143 -8.58 -5.03 -7.86
C ALA A 143 -9.13 -4.06 -6.82
N LEU A 144 -10.34 -3.55 -7.05
CA LEU A 144 -11.06 -2.67 -6.14
C LEU A 144 -12.45 -3.24 -5.82
N ASP A 145 -12.67 -3.57 -4.55
CA ASP A 145 -13.96 -4.06 -4.06
C ASP A 145 -14.68 -2.98 -3.24
N LEU A 146 -15.80 -2.49 -3.79
CA LEU A 146 -16.65 -1.46 -3.22
C LEU A 146 -18.07 -1.96 -2.99
N ASP A 147 -18.26 -3.28 -2.87
CA ASP A 147 -19.58 -3.84 -2.58
C ASP A 147 -20.18 -3.24 -1.29
N HIS A 148 -21.50 -3.04 -1.26
CA HIS A 148 -22.23 -2.47 -0.12
C HIS A 148 -21.74 -1.06 0.27
N ASN A 149 -21.82 -0.13 -0.68
CA ASN A 149 -21.54 1.29 -0.48
C ASN A 149 -22.74 2.13 -0.98
N ALA A 150 -22.52 3.42 -1.21
CA ALA A 150 -23.56 4.36 -1.63
C ALA A 150 -23.20 5.11 -2.92
N VAL A 151 -22.34 4.53 -3.77
CA VAL A 151 -21.96 5.12 -5.06
C VAL A 151 -23.20 5.22 -5.94
N SER A 152 -23.50 6.40 -6.47
CA SER A 152 -24.76 6.66 -7.19
C SER A 152 -24.60 7.37 -8.53
N ASP A 153 -23.43 7.90 -8.86
CA ASP A 153 -23.20 8.60 -10.12
C ASP A 153 -22.66 7.62 -11.18
N PRO A 154 -23.50 7.20 -12.16
CA PRO A 154 -23.08 6.24 -13.18
C PRO A 154 -21.98 6.80 -14.09
N VAL A 155 -21.81 8.13 -14.18
CA VAL A 155 -20.74 8.73 -14.98
C VAL A 155 -19.37 8.39 -14.38
N GLN A 156 -19.28 8.08 -13.09
CA GLN A 156 -18.02 7.72 -12.43
C GLN A 156 -17.53 6.31 -12.77
N VAL A 157 -18.44 5.42 -13.20
CA VAL A 157 -18.12 4.06 -13.63
C VAL A 157 -18.00 3.95 -15.15
N ASP A 158 -18.02 5.09 -15.85
CA ASP A 158 -17.71 5.15 -17.27
C ASP A 158 -16.27 4.65 -17.52
N PRO A 159 -16.04 3.76 -18.51
CA PRO A 159 -14.72 3.20 -18.77
C PRO A 159 -13.61 4.24 -18.98
N VAL A 160 -13.91 5.39 -19.60
CA VAL A 160 -12.93 6.47 -19.84
C VAL A 160 -12.56 7.18 -18.54
N LYS A 161 -13.53 7.37 -17.63
CA LYS A 161 -13.23 7.92 -16.30
C LYS A 161 -12.46 6.92 -15.44
N LEU A 162 -12.88 5.66 -15.43
CA LEU A 162 -12.21 4.60 -14.68
C LEU A 162 -10.76 4.43 -15.14
N SER A 163 -10.49 4.38 -16.45
CA SER A 163 -9.12 4.23 -16.96
C SER A 163 -8.23 5.44 -16.65
N ARG A 164 -8.81 6.64 -16.50
CA ARG A 164 -8.07 7.86 -16.10
C ARG A 164 -7.74 7.86 -14.61
N ASN A 165 -8.67 7.41 -13.78
CA ASN A 165 -8.49 7.40 -12.33
C ASN A 165 -7.66 6.18 -11.88
N PHE A 166 -7.91 5.01 -12.47
CA PHE A 166 -7.33 3.74 -12.08
C PHE A 166 -6.67 3.06 -13.30
N GLY A 167 -5.46 3.50 -13.65
CA GLY A 167 -4.79 3.12 -14.89
C GLY A 167 -4.51 1.62 -15.07
N SER A 168 -4.43 0.87 -13.97
CA SER A 168 -4.08 -0.56 -13.97
C SER A 168 -5.24 -1.48 -13.55
N LEU A 169 -6.45 -0.93 -13.36
CA LEU A 169 -7.56 -1.68 -12.78
C LEU A 169 -8.04 -2.79 -13.72
N LEU A 170 -8.07 -4.02 -13.20
CA LEU A 170 -8.54 -5.22 -13.90
C LEU A 170 -9.89 -5.69 -13.38
N GLU A 171 -10.15 -5.48 -12.09
CA GLU A 171 -11.37 -5.92 -11.41
C GLU A 171 -11.98 -4.79 -10.58
N LEU A 172 -13.27 -4.51 -10.81
CA LEU A 172 -14.07 -3.56 -10.04
C LEU A 172 -15.37 -4.24 -9.59
N ARG A 173 -15.61 -4.26 -8.28
CA ARG A 173 -16.86 -4.78 -7.69
C ARG A 173 -17.66 -3.65 -7.07
N LEU A 174 -18.94 -3.57 -7.45
CA LEU A 174 -19.85 -2.46 -7.12
C LEU A 174 -21.26 -2.96 -6.72
N ARG A 175 -21.41 -4.21 -6.32
CA ARG A 175 -22.70 -4.79 -5.95
C ARG A 175 -23.29 -4.02 -4.76
N PHE A 176 -24.62 -3.94 -4.72
CA PHE A 176 -25.33 -3.26 -3.62
C PHE A 176 -24.89 -1.79 -3.41
N ASN A 177 -24.67 -1.07 -4.52
CA ASN A 177 -24.55 0.38 -4.57
C ASN A 177 -25.87 1.02 -5.07
N ARG A 178 -25.86 2.31 -5.41
CA ARG A 178 -27.04 3.10 -5.85
C ARG A 178 -26.90 3.60 -7.29
N LEU A 179 -26.15 2.86 -8.12
CA LEU A 179 -25.86 3.17 -9.52
C LEU A 179 -27.09 3.01 -10.41
#